data_AF-A0A7V9SAW3-F1
#
_entry.id   AF-A0A7V9SAW3-F1
#
_cell.length_a   1.000
_cell.length_b   1.000
_cell.length_c   1.000
_cell.angle_alpha   90.00
_cell.angle_beta   90.00
_cell.angle_gamma   90.00
#
_symmetry.space_group_name_H-M   'P 1'
#
loop_
_entity.id
_entity.type
_entity.pdbx_description
1 polymer ?
#
loop_
_entity_poly.entity_id
_entity_poly.type
_entity_poly.pdbx_seq_one_letter_code
_entity_poly.pdbx_strand_id
1 'polypeptide(L)'
;MNGINFDGLTRRQFGVTAATLLALAGSDNAEAKRKKHKRKRKHKKKEGLCRPNGEQCGNPGQTCNATFCLNAPLTIEAIWTVPADHDSYLFVPPENATTGPSPFIDYDCDAASHTCEDGHPFACASGDETSAGSEVTTIFALLGGSYEYWIELNDSTAAGELMIVLREAGGRIVQQWANPANPAATDKSWHVFDINGSTASIASIDVLIDAQLPEGAHVPSTNVCRF
;
A
#
# COMPACT_ATOMS: atom_id res chain seq x y z
N MET A 1 -65.35 10.62 -36.97
CA MET A 1 -64.97 9.78 -38.14
C MET A 1 -64.23 8.57 -37.60
N ASN A 2 -64.85 7.39 -37.75
CA ASN A 2 -64.33 6.02 -37.95
C ASN A 2 -62.98 5.66 -37.28
N GLY A 3 -62.78 4.67 -36.40
CA GLY A 3 -63.56 3.48 -36.06
C GLY A 3 -63.46 2.39 -37.13
N ILE A 4 -62.44 1.50 -37.09
CA ILE A 4 -62.52 0.12 -37.63
C ILE A 4 -61.48 -0.81 -36.95
N ASN A 5 -61.98 -1.94 -36.46
CA ASN A 5 -61.29 -3.17 -36.03
C ASN A 5 -60.66 -3.93 -37.20
N PHE A 6 -59.71 -4.83 -36.91
CA PHE A 6 -59.48 -6.03 -37.73
C PHE A 6 -59.35 -7.27 -36.84
N ASP A 7 -60.42 -8.07 -36.83
CA ASP A 7 -60.38 -9.51 -36.55
C ASP A 7 -60.00 -10.26 -37.83
N GLY A 8 -59.31 -11.39 -37.69
CA GLY A 8 -58.94 -12.25 -38.81
C GLY A 8 -58.40 -13.62 -38.39
N LEU A 9 -59.31 -14.49 -37.97
CA LEU A 9 -59.12 -15.94 -37.81
C LEU A 9 -58.59 -16.63 -39.08
N THR A 10 -57.75 -17.65 -38.95
CA THR A 10 -57.93 -18.90 -39.71
C THR A 10 -57.31 -20.13 -39.04
N ARG A 11 -58.17 -21.13 -38.84
CA ARG A 11 -57.93 -22.54 -38.47
C ARG A 11 -57.18 -23.29 -39.58
N ARG A 12 -56.43 -24.35 -39.23
CA ARG A 12 -56.63 -25.77 -39.65
C ARG A 12 -55.48 -26.66 -39.13
N GLN A 13 -55.81 -27.66 -38.29
CA GLN A 13 -55.88 -29.12 -38.57
C GLN A 13 -54.52 -29.84 -38.47
N PHE A 14 -54.32 -30.63 -37.41
CA PHE A 14 -54.57 -32.09 -37.29
C PHE A 14 -53.59 -32.96 -38.10
N GLY A 15 -52.84 -33.80 -37.39
CA GLY A 15 -51.99 -34.85 -37.97
C GLY A 15 -51.27 -35.67 -36.90
N VAL A 16 -52.01 -36.54 -36.21
CA VAL A 16 -51.51 -37.64 -35.38
C VAL A 16 -51.19 -38.83 -36.28
N THR A 17 -50.11 -39.58 -35.99
CA THR A 17 -49.85 -41.05 -36.15
C THR A 17 -48.38 -41.26 -36.50
N ALA A 18 -47.64 -42.30 -36.11
CA ALA A 18 -47.84 -43.42 -35.18
C ALA A 18 -46.45 -44.05 -34.93
N ALA A 19 -46.33 -44.81 -33.86
CA ALA A 19 -45.13 -45.52 -33.41
C ALA A 19 -44.88 -46.85 -34.15
N THR A 20 -43.62 -47.31 -34.22
CA THR A 20 -43.15 -48.72 -34.13
C THR A 20 -41.60 -48.72 -34.18
N LEU A 21 -40.88 -48.98 -33.07
CA LEU A 21 -40.44 -50.24 -32.43
C LEU A 21 -39.23 -50.95 -33.11
N LEU A 22 -38.14 -51.05 -32.31
CA LEU A 22 -37.18 -52.18 -32.12
C LEU A 22 -36.33 -52.65 -33.34
N ALA A 23 -35.05 -53.04 -33.26
CA ALA A 23 -34.18 -53.45 -32.15
C ALA A 23 -32.68 -53.44 -32.57
N LEU A 24 -31.82 -53.28 -31.55
CA LEU A 24 -30.54 -53.97 -31.26
C LEU A 24 -29.48 -54.21 -32.36
N ALA A 25 -28.30 -53.60 -32.17
CA ALA A 25 -27.00 -54.29 -32.17
C ALA A 25 -25.94 -53.39 -31.52
N GLY A 26 -25.13 -53.95 -30.62
CA GLY A 26 -24.17 -53.22 -29.80
C GLY A 26 -22.87 -52.88 -30.51
N SER A 27 -22.11 -51.96 -29.91
CA SER A 27 -20.66 -52.03 -29.88
C SER A 27 -20.15 -51.35 -28.62
N ASP A 28 -19.17 -51.99 -28.03
CA ASP A 28 -18.35 -51.48 -26.95
C ASP A 28 -17.84 -50.06 -27.25
N ASN A 29 -17.92 -49.19 -26.24
CA ASN A 29 -16.96 -48.10 -26.07
C ASN A 29 -17.04 -47.60 -24.62
N ALA A 30 -16.40 -48.38 -23.76
CA ALA A 30 -15.93 -47.97 -22.46
C ALA A 30 -14.83 -46.90 -22.61
N GLU A 31 -15.15 -45.69 -23.06
CA GLU A 31 -14.20 -44.57 -22.98
C GLU A 31 -14.86 -43.18 -23.08
N ALA A 32 -16.04 -43.00 -22.47
CA ALA A 32 -16.54 -41.67 -22.17
C ALA A 32 -15.71 -41.07 -21.01
N LYS A 33 -14.53 -40.55 -21.38
CA LYS A 33 -13.61 -39.79 -20.52
C LYS A 33 -14.40 -38.75 -19.74
N ARG A 34 -14.70 -39.12 -18.50
CA ARG A 34 -15.11 -38.28 -17.38
C ARG A 34 -13.97 -37.28 -17.12
N LYS A 35 -13.76 -36.32 -18.02
CA LYS A 35 -12.96 -35.12 -17.76
C LYS A 35 -13.75 -34.30 -16.75
N LYS A 36 -13.70 -34.75 -15.49
CA LYS A 36 -13.99 -33.91 -14.33
C LYS A 36 -13.12 -32.68 -14.51
N HIS A 37 -13.76 -31.56 -14.85
CA HIS A 37 -13.19 -30.24 -14.70
C HIS A 37 -12.74 -30.13 -13.24
N LYS A 38 -11.47 -30.47 -12.96
CA LYS A 38 -10.74 -29.93 -11.82
C LYS A 38 -10.62 -28.43 -12.11
N ARG A 39 -11.69 -27.69 -11.85
CA ARG A 39 -11.61 -26.24 -11.61
C ARG A 39 -10.58 -26.12 -10.49
N LYS A 40 -9.35 -25.77 -10.84
CA LYS A 40 -8.36 -25.32 -9.87
C LYS A 40 -9.05 -24.19 -9.13
N ARG A 41 -9.47 -24.43 -7.87
CA ARG A 41 -9.92 -23.36 -6.99
C ARG A 41 -8.75 -22.39 -6.96
N LYS A 42 -8.86 -21.26 -7.66
CA LYS A 42 -7.95 -20.14 -7.46
C LYS A 42 -8.10 -19.83 -5.98
N HIS A 43 -7.10 -20.16 -5.19
CA HIS A 43 -7.05 -19.73 -3.80
C HIS A 43 -7.15 -18.21 -3.87
N LYS A 44 -8.24 -17.66 -3.31
CA LYS A 44 -8.41 -16.22 -3.20
C LYS A 44 -7.20 -15.73 -2.43
N LYS A 45 -6.41 -14.83 -3.04
CA LYS A 45 -5.24 -14.21 -2.40
C LYS A 45 -5.76 -13.64 -1.08
N LYS A 46 -5.24 -14.13 0.04
CA LYS A 46 -5.59 -13.57 1.35
C LYS A 46 -4.80 -12.27 1.46
N GLU A 47 -5.49 -11.15 1.56
CA GLU A 47 -4.91 -9.88 1.95
C GLU A 47 -4.58 -9.92 3.45
N GLY A 48 -3.63 -9.09 3.90
CA GLY A 48 -3.23 -9.02 5.31
C GLY A 48 -2.30 -10.13 5.79
N LEU A 49 -1.42 -10.64 4.92
CA LEU A 49 -0.31 -11.50 5.33
C LEU A 49 1.00 -10.81 4.98
N CYS A 50 1.98 -10.87 5.88
CA CYS A 50 3.28 -10.25 5.67
C CYS A 50 4.42 -11.22 5.97
N ARG A 51 5.60 -10.91 5.44
CA ARG A 51 6.87 -11.56 5.77
C ARG A 51 7.47 -10.94 7.03
N PRO A 52 8.46 -11.57 7.70
CA PRO A 52 9.12 -11.01 8.88
C PRO A 52 9.67 -9.58 8.74
N ASN A 53 9.98 -9.15 7.51
CA ASN A 53 10.39 -7.79 7.16
C ASN A 53 9.21 -6.84 6.87
N GLY A 54 7.97 -7.24 7.15
CA GLY A 54 6.75 -6.44 6.93
C GLY A 54 6.23 -6.39 5.49
N GLU A 55 6.94 -6.96 4.51
CA GLU A 55 6.47 -7.00 3.11
C GLU A 55 5.21 -7.85 2.93
N GLN A 56 4.30 -7.40 2.06
CA GLN A 56 3.09 -8.16 1.73
C GLN A 56 3.41 -9.50 1.05
N CYS A 57 2.69 -10.55 1.42
CA CYS A 57 2.82 -11.87 0.81
C CYS A 57 1.46 -12.52 0.49
N GLY A 58 1.42 -13.29 -0.61
CA GLY A 58 0.14 -13.79 -1.16
C GLY A 58 -0.29 -15.18 -0.67
N ASN A 59 0.61 -15.95 -0.06
CA ASN A 59 0.38 -17.35 0.29
C ASN A 59 0.78 -17.62 1.74
N PRO A 60 -0.15 -18.07 2.60
CA PRO A 60 0.16 -18.35 4.00
C PRO A 60 1.19 -19.47 4.14
N GLY A 61 2.13 -19.30 5.08
CA GLY A 61 3.20 -20.25 5.37
C GLY A 61 4.10 -19.74 6.49
N GLN A 62 5.14 -20.50 6.86
CA GLN A 62 6.08 -20.09 7.94
C GLN A 62 6.75 -18.73 7.68
N THR A 63 6.89 -18.36 6.41
CA THR A 63 7.49 -17.10 5.98
C THR A 63 6.46 -16.00 5.67
N CYS A 64 5.16 -16.26 5.86
CA CYS A 64 4.07 -15.37 5.49
C CYS A 64 2.91 -15.49 6.48
N ASN A 65 2.84 -14.56 7.43
CA ASN A 65 1.91 -14.56 8.55
C ASN A 65 1.39 -13.14 8.81
N ALA A 66 0.13 -13.01 9.22
CA ALA A 66 -0.45 -11.73 9.64
C ALA A 66 0.29 -11.11 10.83
N THR A 67 0.88 -11.93 11.71
CA THR A 67 1.67 -11.45 12.86
C THR A 67 2.97 -10.73 12.47
N PHE A 68 3.41 -10.85 11.22
CA PHE A 68 4.57 -10.11 10.73
C PHE A 68 4.18 -8.80 10.05
N CYS A 69 2.88 -8.52 9.89
CA CYS A 69 2.42 -7.21 9.46
C CYS A 69 2.63 -6.21 10.59
N LEU A 70 2.82 -4.95 10.22
CA LEU A 70 3.09 -3.86 11.15
C LEU A 70 1.96 -3.70 12.16
N ASN A 71 2.33 -3.37 13.39
CA ASN A 71 1.39 -2.98 14.43
C ASN A 71 1.86 -1.66 15.04
N ALA A 72 1.02 -0.63 14.95
CA ALA A 72 1.27 0.64 15.62
C ALA A 72 1.20 0.48 17.16
N PRO A 73 1.97 1.27 17.93
CA PRO A 73 2.83 2.36 17.47
C PRO A 73 4.10 1.87 16.74
N LEU A 74 4.53 2.66 15.76
CA LEU A 74 5.76 2.46 14.99
C LEU A 74 6.70 3.65 15.18
N THR A 75 8.00 3.41 15.08
CA THR A 75 9.00 4.49 15.00
C THR A 75 9.83 4.32 13.75
N ILE A 76 10.03 5.41 13.02
CA ILE A 76 10.94 5.52 11.88
C ILE A 76 12.06 6.44 12.33
N GLU A 77 13.26 5.89 12.40
CA GLU A 77 14.44 6.57 12.92
C GLU A 77 15.40 6.78 11.75
N ALA A 78 15.60 8.04 11.34
CA ALA A 78 16.64 8.44 10.41
C ALA A 78 17.89 8.78 11.22
N ILE A 79 19.01 8.10 10.95
CA ILE A 79 20.22 8.20 11.75
C ILE A 79 21.39 8.50 10.82
N TRP A 80 22.16 9.53 11.12
CA TRP A 80 23.39 9.83 10.40
C TRP A 80 24.49 10.27 11.37
N THR A 81 25.72 9.86 11.05
CA THR A 81 26.89 10.09 11.93
C THR A 81 27.86 11.14 11.40
N VAL A 82 27.61 11.60 10.17
CA VAL A 82 28.34 12.69 9.53
C VAL A 82 27.60 14.00 9.79
N PRO A 83 28.28 15.15 9.95
CA PRO A 83 27.58 16.43 10.04
C PRO A 83 26.84 16.73 8.73
N ALA A 84 25.52 16.67 8.78
CA ALA A 84 24.61 17.01 7.70
C ALA A 84 23.27 17.42 8.32
N ASP A 85 22.49 18.17 7.59
CA ASP A 85 21.20 18.72 8.02
C ASP A 85 20.11 18.00 7.21
N HIS A 86 19.81 16.73 7.50
CA HIS A 86 18.89 15.95 6.68
C HIS A 86 17.46 16.03 7.22
N ASP A 87 16.49 16.26 6.34
CA ASP A 87 15.10 16.49 6.78
C ASP A 87 14.22 15.27 6.53
N SER A 88 13.52 14.80 7.57
CA SER A 88 12.53 13.73 7.44
C SER A 88 11.13 14.23 7.09
N TYR A 89 10.46 13.49 6.20
CA TYR A 89 9.09 13.76 5.78
C TYR A 89 8.26 12.46 5.80
N LEU A 90 7.11 12.53 6.46
CA LEU A 90 6.08 11.49 6.40
C LEU A 90 4.83 12.06 5.73
N PHE A 91 4.56 11.63 4.51
CA PHE A 91 3.26 11.85 3.88
C PHE A 91 2.27 10.84 4.43
N VAL A 92 1.09 11.32 4.80
CA VAL A 92 0.07 10.53 5.49
C VAL A 92 -1.19 10.42 4.63
N PRO A 93 -2.05 9.41 4.88
CA PRO A 93 -3.35 9.36 4.24
C PRO A 93 -4.16 10.64 4.53
N PRO A 94 -4.84 11.23 3.54
CA PRO A 94 -5.79 12.30 3.81
C PRO A 94 -6.96 11.75 4.64
N GLU A 95 -7.46 12.55 5.59
CA GLU A 95 -8.57 12.17 6.47
C GLU A 95 -9.82 11.73 5.68
N ASN A 96 -10.04 12.35 4.51
CA ASN A 96 -10.97 11.89 3.49
C ASN A 96 -10.20 11.20 2.36
N ALA A 97 -9.95 9.90 2.50
CA ALA A 97 -9.18 9.01 1.61
C ALA A 97 -9.57 9.00 0.11
N THR A 98 -10.53 9.82 -0.31
CA THR A 98 -11.04 9.90 -1.69
C THR A 98 -10.91 11.27 -2.35
N THR A 99 -10.66 12.36 -1.60
CA THR A 99 -10.59 13.72 -2.17
C THR A 99 -9.70 14.64 -1.32
N GLY A 100 -8.41 14.73 -1.66
CA GLY A 100 -7.51 15.70 -1.05
C GLY A 100 -6.05 15.39 -1.36
N PRO A 101 -5.17 16.40 -1.38
CA PRO A 101 -3.73 16.18 -1.44
C PRO A 101 -3.26 15.50 -0.13
N SER A 102 -2.27 14.62 -0.19
CA SER A 102 -1.73 13.95 1.00
C SER A 102 -1.11 14.99 1.93
N PRO A 103 -1.57 15.07 3.19
CA PRO A 103 -0.88 15.86 4.20
C PRO A 103 0.51 15.31 4.48
N PHE A 104 1.38 16.13 5.05
CA PHE A 104 2.67 15.67 5.51
C PHE A 104 3.06 16.24 6.86
N ILE A 105 3.87 15.45 7.56
CA ILE A 105 4.55 15.74 8.82
C ILE A 105 6.03 15.83 8.45
N ASP A 106 6.66 16.97 8.71
CA ASP A 106 8.10 17.17 8.57
C ASP A 106 8.79 17.20 9.94
N TYR A 107 10.12 17.29 9.91
CA TYR A 107 11.01 17.38 11.06
C TYR A 107 10.59 18.46 12.09
N ASP A 108 10.05 19.59 11.63
CA ASP A 108 9.54 20.69 12.45
C ASP A 108 8.26 20.33 13.23
N CYS A 109 7.59 19.23 12.89
CA CYS A 109 6.36 18.80 13.54
C CYS A 109 6.61 18.04 14.86
N ASP A 110 7.28 18.69 15.80
CA ASP A 110 7.58 18.15 17.11
C ASP A 110 6.47 18.43 18.14
N ALA A 111 6.39 17.60 19.19
CA ALA A 111 5.36 17.71 20.23
C ALA A 111 5.55 18.91 21.21
N ALA A 112 6.73 19.54 21.23
CA ALA A 112 6.98 20.74 22.03
C ALA A 112 6.46 22.01 21.34
N SER A 113 6.51 22.03 20.00
CA SER A 113 6.14 23.16 19.15
C SER A 113 4.71 23.03 18.60
N HIS A 114 4.20 21.81 18.45
CA HIS A 114 2.92 21.53 17.81
C HIS A 114 2.07 20.54 18.60
N THR A 115 0.75 20.66 18.45
CA THR A 115 -0.20 19.68 19.00
C THR A 115 -0.35 18.48 18.06
N CYS A 116 0.76 17.95 17.51
CA CYS A 116 0.71 16.82 16.57
C CYS A 116 0.02 15.60 17.20
N GLU A 117 0.09 15.45 18.53
CA GLU A 117 -0.65 14.44 19.29
C GLU A 117 -2.17 14.68 19.36
N ASP A 118 -2.66 15.91 19.13
CA ASP A 118 -4.09 16.26 19.21
C ASP A 118 -4.73 16.53 17.83
N GLY A 119 -4.01 17.17 16.91
CA GLY A 119 -4.52 17.64 15.60
C GLY A 119 -4.42 16.61 14.49
N HIS A 120 -3.33 15.85 14.48
CA HIS A 120 -3.12 14.68 13.60
C HIS A 120 -2.65 13.52 14.47
N PRO A 121 -3.53 13.00 15.37
CA PRO A 121 -3.21 12.27 16.60
C PRO A 121 -2.61 10.86 16.37
N PHE A 122 -2.08 10.62 15.19
CA PHE A 122 -1.53 9.37 14.74
C PHE A 122 -0.06 9.47 14.35
N ALA A 123 0.58 10.65 14.31
CA ALA A 123 2.04 10.74 14.17
C ALA A 123 2.67 12.08 14.64
N CYS A 124 3.94 12.06 15.03
CA CYS A 124 4.77 13.22 15.42
C CYS A 124 6.24 12.99 15.04
N ALA A 125 6.98 14.07 14.77
CA ALA A 125 8.44 14.07 14.63
C ALA A 125 9.13 14.40 15.98
N SER A 126 10.44 14.19 16.06
CA SER A 126 11.26 14.50 17.24
C SER A 126 11.79 15.93 17.27
N GLY A 127 11.64 16.67 16.18
CA GLY A 127 12.35 17.93 15.94
C GLY A 127 13.53 17.75 14.98
N ASP A 128 14.01 18.89 14.49
CA ASP A 128 15.14 19.08 13.58
C ASP A 128 16.49 18.65 14.18
N GLU A 129 17.29 17.90 13.42
CA GLU A 129 18.68 17.61 13.73
C GLU A 129 19.64 18.17 12.67
N THR A 130 20.18 19.35 12.92
CA THR A 130 20.99 20.06 11.91
C THR A 130 22.46 19.61 11.84
N SER A 131 22.82 18.48 12.42
CA SER A 131 24.18 17.94 12.45
C SER A 131 24.16 16.41 12.56
N ALA A 132 25.21 15.78 13.07
CA ALA A 132 25.18 14.33 13.28
C ALA A 132 24.20 13.97 14.43
N GLY A 133 23.20 13.15 14.13
CA GLY A 133 22.25 12.68 15.12
C GLY A 133 21.15 11.81 14.54
N SER A 134 19.92 12.00 15.01
CA SER A 134 18.78 11.25 14.53
C SER A 134 17.47 12.03 14.60
N GLU A 135 16.69 11.90 13.54
CA GLU A 135 15.29 12.30 13.53
C GLU A 135 14.38 11.09 13.66
N VAL A 136 13.37 11.21 14.52
CA VAL A 136 12.43 10.14 14.83
C VAL A 136 11.02 10.57 14.50
N THR A 137 10.42 9.93 13.51
CA THR A 137 8.98 10.00 13.28
C THR A 137 8.28 8.84 13.98
N THR A 138 7.36 9.14 14.89
CA THR A 138 6.51 8.15 15.56
C THR A 138 5.13 8.12 14.92
N ILE A 139 4.62 6.94 14.55
CA ILE A 139 3.24 6.73 14.09
C ILE A 139 2.47 5.99 15.19
N PHE A 140 1.59 6.68 15.90
CA PHE A 140 0.78 6.13 16.99
C PHE A 140 -0.36 5.22 16.50
N ALA A 141 -0.90 5.49 15.30
CA ALA A 141 -1.97 4.68 14.70
C ALA A 141 -1.88 4.65 13.17
N LEU A 142 -2.22 3.52 12.56
CA LEU A 142 -2.32 3.39 11.11
C LEU A 142 -3.78 3.58 10.67
N LEU A 143 -4.02 4.66 9.92
CA LEU A 143 -5.25 4.91 9.19
C LEU A 143 -5.23 4.14 7.87
N GLY A 144 -6.41 3.84 7.33
CA GLY A 144 -6.50 3.25 6.00
C GLY A 144 -5.99 4.23 4.93
N GLY A 145 -4.98 3.83 4.17
CA GLY A 145 -4.42 4.62 3.07
C GLY A 145 -2.96 4.28 2.80
N SER A 146 -2.27 5.16 2.07
CA SER A 146 -0.82 5.07 1.85
C SER A 146 -0.11 6.08 2.72
N TYR A 147 0.93 5.63 3.40
CA TYR A 147 1.95 6.48 4.01
C TYR A 147 3.20 6.38 3.17
N GLU A 148 3.91 7.48 2.98
CA GLU A 148 5.16 7.52 2.23
C GLU A 148 6.22 8.18 3.11
N TYR A 149 7.35 7.51 3.31
CA TYR A 149 8.46 8.04 4.08
C TYR A 149 9.59 8.49 3.17
N TRP A 150 10.00 9.73 3.35
CA TRP A 150 10.97 10.42 2.52
C TRP A 150 12.04 11.12 3.38
N ILE A 151 13.21 11.31 2.79
CA ILE A 151 14.30 12.12 3.35
C ILE A 151 14.72 13.14 2.32
N GLU A 152 14.90 14.39 2.72
CA GLU A 152 15.70 15.35 1.97
C GLU A 152 17.17 15.17 2.33
N LEU A 153 17.95 14.72 1.34
CA LEU A 153 19.40 14.57 1.47
C LEU A 153 20.06 15.90 1.13
N ASN A 154 20.20 16.76 2.12
CA ASN A 154 21.00 17.97 2.03
C ASN A 154 22.50 17.65 1.94
N ASP A 155 23.22 18.45 1.16
CA ASP A 155 24.64 18.29 0.88
C ASP A 155 25.04 16.95 0.22
N SER A 156 26.35 16.79 0.02
CA SER A 156 26.93 15.57 -0.51
C SER A 156 26.99 14.47 0.56
N THR A 157 26.19 13.42 0.40
CA THR A 157 26.15 12.27 1.31
C THR A 157 26.67 11.02 0.61
N ALA A 158 27.62 10.31 1.20
CA ALA A 158 28.04 9.01 0.67
C ALA A 158 26.97 7.94 0.94
N ALA A 159 26.99 6.86 0.17
CA ALA A 159 26.05 5.77 0.36
C ALA A 159 26.26 5.10 1.73
N GLY A 160 25.17 4.97 2.49
CA GLY A 160 25.13 4.33 3.81
C GLY A 160 25.63 5.17 4.98
N GLU A 161 25.83 6.49 4.79
CA GLU A 161 26.11 7.41 5.89
C GLU A 161 24.85 7.82 6.67
N LEU A 162 23.68 7.68 6.03
CA LEU A 162 22.36 7.81 6.62
C LEU A 162 21.62 6.46 6.56
N MET A 163 21.05 6.07 7.69
CA MET A 163 20.31 4.83 7.88
C MET A 163 18.88 5.13 8.32
N ILE A 164 17.90 4.50 7.67
CA ILE A 164 16.51 4.51 8.11
C ILE A 164 16.21 3.20 8.80
N VAL A 165 15.69 3.27 10.02
CA VAL A 165 15.32 2.10 10.82
C VAL A 165 13.84 2.16 11.18
N LEU A 166 13.05 1.23 10.66
CA LEU A 166 11.65 1.08 11.04
C LEU A 166 11.54 0.04 12.15
N ARG A 167 10.90 0.43 13.26
CA ARG A 167 10.65 -0.43 14.42
C ARG A 167 9.18 -0.47 14.80
N GLU A 168 8.78 -1.60 15.37
CA GLU A 168 7.50 -1.75 16.06
C GLU A 168 7.62 -1.41 17.54
N ALA A 169 6.46 -1.30 18.19
CA ALA A 169 6.32 -1.28 19.65
C ALA A 169 7.22 -2.33 20.32
N GLY A 170 7.98 -1.90 21.33
CA GLY A 170 8.98 -2.73 22.01
C GLY A 170 10.37 -2.75 21.34
N GLY A 171 10.58 -1.98 20.27
CA GLY A 171 11.89 -1.72 19.67
C GLY A 171 12.36 -2.76 18.65
N ARG A 172 11.49 -3.71 18.26
CA ARG A 172 11.80 -4.73 17.26
C ARG A 172 12.03 -4.06 15.90
N ILE A 173 13.23 -4.23 15.35
CA ILE A 173 13.54 -3.80 13.99
C ILE A 173 12.73 -4.64 13.00
N VAL A 174 11.97 -3.97 12.14
CA VAL A 174 11.24 -4.58 11.04
C VAL A 174 12.09 -4.59 9.79
N GLN A 175 12.63 -3.42 9.43
CA GLN A 175 13.44 -3.24 8.24
C GLN A 175 14.37 -2.03 8.41
N GLN A 176 15.45 -2.04 7.63
CA GLN A 176 16.43 -0.96 7.58
C GLN A 176 16.80 -0.65 6.13
N TRP A 177 17.10 0.61 5.86
CA TRP A 177 17.56 1.09 4.56
C TRP A 177 18.80 1.96 4.75
N ALA A 178 19.73 1.85 3.82
CA ALA A 178 20.91 2.70 3.75
C ALA A 178 20.69 3.67 2.59
N ASN A 179 20.99 4.95 2.79
CA ASN A 179 20.81 5.94 1.74
C ASN A 179 21.68 5.61 0.51
N PRO A 180 21.17 5.83 -0.71
CA PRO A 180 21.99 5.87 -1.91
C PRO A 180 22.96 7.06 -1.87
N ALA A 181 24.02 7.01 -2.67
CA ALA A 181 24.97 8.13 -2.76
C ALA A 181 24.30 9.36 -3.37
N ASN A 182 24.43 10.51 -2.69
CA ASN A 182 24.17 11.84 -3.25
C ASN A 182 25.51 12.58 -3.39
N PRO A 183 26.28 12.38 -4.48
CA PRO A 183 27.59 13.01 -4.62
C PRO A 183 27.54 14.50 -5.02
N ALA A 184 26.34 15.05 -5.21
CA ALA A 184 26.16 16.45 -5.58
C ALA A 184 25.99 17.29 -4.30
N ALA A 185 26.54 18.50 -4.28
CA ALA A 185 26.27 19.49 -3.24
C ALA A 185 24.92 20.19 -3.48
N THR A 186 23.91 19.42 -3.88
CA THR A 186 22.55 19.86 -4.15
C THR A 186 21.60 18.89 -3.51
N ASP A 187 20.56 19.45 -2.90
CA ASP A 187 19.57 18.69 -2.14
C ASP A 187 18.79 17.77 -3.09
N LYS A 188 18.53 16.56 -2.62
CA LYS A 188 17.73 15.57 -3.33
C LYS A 188 16.79 14.87 -2.38
N SER A 189 15.57 14.58 -2.83
CA SER A 189 14.70 13.72 -2.05
C SER A 189 14.96 12.23 -2.32
N TRP A 190 14.92 11.42 -1.26
CA TRP A 190 14.98 9.98 -1.31
C TRP A 190 13.67 9.38 -0.79
N HIS A 191 12.94 8.69 -1.66
CA HIS A 191 11.76 7.90 -1.32
C HIS A 191 12.20 6.55 -0.76
N VAL A 192 12.02 6.34 0.55
CA VAL A 192 12.56 5.17 1.23
C VAL A 192 11.61 3.99 1.10
N PHE A 193 10.39 4.14 1.61
CA PHE A 193 9.37 3.09 1.63
C PHE A 193 7.96 3.67 1.75
N ASP A 194 6.98 2.81 1.43
CA ASP A 194 5.56 3.06 1.68
C ASP A 194 5.02 2.08 2.73
N ILE A 195 4.05 2.54 3.53
CA ILE A 195 3.21 1.69 4.37
C ILE A 195 1.78 1.74 3.85
N ASN A 196 1.23 0.57 3.53
CA ASN A 196 -0.21 0.45 3.33
C ASN A 196 -0.87 0.33 4.71
N GLY A 197 -1.53 1.39 5.17
CA GLY A 197 -2.15 1.42 6.50
C GLY A 197 -3.37 0.49 6.64
N SER A 198 -3.97 0.03 5.53
CA SER A 198 -5.09 -0.94 5.59
C SER A 198 -4.61 -2.38 5.77
N THR A 199 -3.47 -2.73 5.17
CA THR A 199 -2.89 -4.09 5.26
C THR A 199 -1.70 -4.17 6.21
N ALA A 200 -1.28 -3.03 6.76
CA ALA A 200 -0.09 -2.85 7.59
C ALA A 200 1.16 -3.50 6.97
N SER A 201 1.31 -3.36 5.66
CA SER A 201 2.41 -3.95 4.91
C SER A 201 3.31 -2.88 4.31
N ILE A 202 4.59 -3.21 4.21
CA ILE A 202 5.63 -2.32 3.67
C ILE A 202 5.87 -2.63 2.19
N ALA A 203 6.12 -1.58 1.42
CA ALA A 203 6.79 -1.67 0.12
C ALA A 203 8.10 -0.86 0.18
N SER A 204 9.24 -1.51 -0.05
CA SER A 204 10.50 -0.81 -0.23
C SER A 204 10.51 -0.10 -1.58
N ILE A 205 10.81 1.19 -1.61
CA ILE A 205 10.84 1.99 -2.84
C ILE A 205 12.28 2.25 -3.27
N ASP A 206 13.07 2.88 -2.39
CA ASP A 206 14.50 3.18 -2.57
C ASP A 206 14.82 3.93 -3.88
N VAL A 207 14.24 5.14 -4.02
CA VAL A 207 14.38 5.97 -5.23
C VAL A 207 14.84 7.39 -4.88
N LEU A 208 15.91 7.85 -5.51
CA LEU A 208 16.32 9.26 -5.50
C LEU A 208 15.60 10.05 -6.60
N ILE A 209 15.16 11.26 -6.27
CA ILE A 209 14.63 12.23 -7.24
C ILE A 209 15.41 13.55 -7.18
N ASP A 210 15.42 14.26 -8.30
CA ASP A 210 16.07 15.58 -8.44
C ASP A 210 15.03 16.68 -8.22
N ALA A 211 14.49 16.73 -7.00
CA ALA A 211 13.52 17.71 -6.53
C ALA A 211 13.69 17.86 -5.01
N GLN A 212 13.19 18.97 -4.46
CA GLN A 212 13.08 19.21 -3.02
C GLN A 212 11.69 18.83 -2.52
N LEU A 213 11.58 18.47 -1.25
CA LEU A 213 10.32 18.21 -0.57
C LEU A 213 9.74 19.52 -0.01
N PRO A 214 8.41 19.58 0.14
CA PRO A 214 7.41 18.58 -0.28
C PRO A 214 7.12 18.58 -1.80
N GLU A 215 7.50 19.62 -2.56
CA GLU A 215 7.12 19.85 -3.96
C GLU A 215 7.42 18.66 -4.91
N GLY A 216 8.51 17.94 -4.65
CA GLY A 216 8.94 16.78 -5.43
C GLY A 216 8.04 15.55 -5.27
N ALA A 217 7.26 15.48 -4.20
CA ALA A 217 6.40 14.35 -3.88
C ALA A 217 4.91 14.75 -3.86
N HIS A 218 4.54 15.84 -3.18
CA HIS A 218 3.15 16.26 -2.98
C HIS A 218 2.99 17.79 -2.97
N VAL A 219 1.79 18.27 -2.63
CA VAL A 219 1.44 19.70 -2.64
C VAL A 219 1.92 20.37 -1.34
N PRO A 220 2.70 21.47 -1.38
CA PRO A 220 3.30 22.06 -0.17
C PRO A 220 2.32 22.63 0.86
N SER A 221 1.13 23.01 0.42
CA SER A 221 0.10 23.61 1.27
C SER A 221 -0.58 22.59 2.20
N THR A 222 -0.03 21.39 2.36
CA THR A 222 -0.61 20.30 3.15
C THR A 222 0.22 19.91 4.36
N ASN A 223 1.23 20.71 4.71
CA ASN A 223 1.91 20.56 6.00
C ASN A 223 0.86 20.67 7.11
N VAL A 224 0.77 19.63 7.93
CA VAL A 224 -0.24 19.51 8.99
C VAL A 224 0.09 20.29 10.27
N CYS A 225 1.32 20.78 10.36
CA CYS A 225 1.86 21.41 11.57
C CYS A 225 2.05 22.92 11.39
N ARG A 226 1.77 23.47 10.20
CA ARG A 226 1.72 24.92 10.00
C ARG A 226 0.45 25.54 10.61
N PHE A 227 0.59 26.17 11.77
CA PHE A 227 -0.41 27.10 12.33
C PHE A 227 0.04 28.56 12.19
#